data_AF-A0A3A3FSF8-F1
#
_entry.id   AF-A0A3A3FSF8-F1
#
_cell.length_a   1.000
_cell.length_b   1.000
_cell.length_c   1.000
_cell.angle_alpha   90.00
_cell.angle_beta   90.00
_cell.angle_gamma   90.00
#
_symmetry.space_group_name_H-M   'P 1'
#
loop_
_entity.id
_entity.type
_entity.pdbx_description
1 polymer ?
#
loop_
_entity_poly.entity_id
_entity_poly.type
_entity_poly.pdbx_seq_one_letter_code
_entity_poly.pdbx_strand_id
1 'polypeptide(L)'
;MNITMQMIDAAVKKATEAGLLPRHARQEDLHINQELMRIVLQSALEAAPGAQTVSGDVDPSITEEEAAMRKRLLLPLGLLQIRRRFA
;
A
#
# COMPACT_ATOMS: atom_id res chain seq x y z
N MET A 1 -12.89 -3.28 15.37
CA MET A 1 -12.71 -4.50 14.54
C MET A 1 -12.01 -5.54 15.40
N ASN A 2 -12.51 -6.77 15.47
CA ASN A 2 -11.88 -7.81 16.29
C ASN A 2 -10.82 -8.54 15.46
N ILE A 3 -9.60 -8.64 15.97
CA ILE A 3 -8.52 -9.40 15.32
C ILE A 3 -8.80 -10.88 15.52
N THR A 4 -8.96 -11.63 14.43
CA THR A 4 -9.22 -13.08 14.47
C THR A 4 -7.92 -13.88 14.46
N MET A 5 -7.97 -15.13 14.93
CA MET A 5 -6.80 -16.02 14.91
C MET A 5 -6.28 -16.25 13.48
N GLN A 6 -7.17 -16.33 12.50
CA GLN A 6 -6.79 -16.47 11.08
C GLN A 6 -5.99 -15.27 10.57
N MET A 7 -6.31 -14.06 11.02
CA MET A 7 -5.54 -12.86 10.67
C MET A 7 -4.14 -12.91 11.29
N ILE A 8 -4.03 -13.37 12.54
CA ILE A 8 -2.75 -13.52 13.23
C ILE A 8 -1.90 -14.57 12.52
N ASP A 9 -2.45 -15.74 12.19
CA ASP A 9 -1.72 -16.80 11.50
C ASP A 9 -1.25 -16.37 10.11
N ALA A 10 -2.10 -15.64 9.37
CA ALA A 10 -1.74 -15.07 8.08
C ALA A 10 -0.61 -14.03 8.21
N ALA A 11 -0.67 -13.16 9.22
CA ALA A 11 0.35 -12.16 9.50
C ALA A 11 1.69 -12.81 9.90
N VAL A 12 1.66 -13.82 10.78
CA VAL A 12 2.86 -14.59 11.16
C VAL A 12 3.48 -15.24 9.91
N LYS A 13 2.68 -15.91 9.08
CA LYS A 13 3.16 -16.52 7.83
C LYS A 13 3.80 -15.48 6.92
N LYS A 14 3.17 -14.32 6.73
CA LYS A 14 3.70 -13.24 5.90
C LYS A 14 4.98 -12.64 6.46
N ALA A 15 5.07 -12.47 7.77
CA ALA A 15 6.27 -12.00 8.44
C ALA A 15 7.42 -13.00 8.31
N THR A 16 7.14 -14.31 8.36
CA THR A 16 8.13 -15.36 8.07
C THR A 16 8.59 -15.35 6.61
N GLU A 17 7.66 -15.19 5.65
CA GLU A 17 7.98 -15.07 4.21
C GLU A 17 8.85 -13.83 3.93
N ALA A 18 8.59 -12.73 4.63
CA ALA A 18 9.35 -11.49 4.54
C ALA A 18 10.70 -11.53 5.29
N GLY A 19 10.99 -12.61 6.04
CA GLY A 19 12.21 -12.74 6.82
C GLY A 19 12.24 -11.94 8.13
N LEU A 20 11.08 -11.43 8.58
CA LEU A 20 10.93 -10.74 9.87
C LEU A 20 10.86 -11.71 11.05
N LEU A 21 10.35 -12.92 10.81
CA LEU A 21 10.26 -13.99 11.80
C LEU A 21 11.08 -15.21 11.36
N PRO A 22 11.66 -15.97 12.31
CA PRO A 22 12.38 -17.19 12.01
C PRO A 22 11.45 -18.24 11.37
N ARG A 23 11.94 -18.95 10.35
CA ARG A 23 11.20 -20.03 9.66
C ARG A 23 10.93 -21.23 10.55
N HIS A 24 11.80 -21.47 11.54
CA HIS A 24 11.74 -22.61 12.45
C HIS A 24 11.83 -22.10 13.89
N ALA A 25 10.76 -21.45 14.33
CA ALA A 25 10.62 -20.99 15.70
C ALA A 25 10.38 -22.18 16.64
N ARG A 26 10.91 -22.13 17.87
CA ARG A 26 10.55 -23.11 18.90
C ARG A 26 9.10 -22.86 19.34
N GLN A 27 8.49 -23.84 20.00
CA GLN A 27 7.10 -23.73 20.45
C GLN A 27 6.88 -22.51 21.36
N GLU A 28 7.87 -22.18 22.18
CA GLU A 28 7.93 -21.02 23.06
C GLU A 28 7.85 -19.70 22.27
N ASP A 29 8.59 -19.64 21.16
CA ASP A 29 8.70 -18.48 20.28
C ASP A 29 7.45 -18.30 19.42
N LEU A 30 6.73 -19.37 19.09
CA LEU A 30 5.49 -19.28 18.30
C LEU A 30 4.44 -18.43 18.99
N HIS A 31 4.28 -18.61 20.31
CA HIS A 31 3.32 -17.83 21.07
C HIS A 31 3.71 -16.34 21.11
N ILE A 32 5.00 -16.06 21.31
CA ILE A 32 5.54 -14.69 21.31
C ILE A 32 5.33 -14.04 19.94
N ASN A 33 5.61 -14.76 18.86
CA ASN A 33 5.43 -14.27 17.49
C ASN A 33 3.96 -13.95 17.17
N GLN A 34 3.02 -14.78 17.64
CA GLN A 34 1.59 -14.51 17.51
C GLN A 34 1.18 -13.26 18.29
N GLU A 35 1.69 -13.07 19.51
CA GLU A 35 1.40 -11.88 20.31
C GLU A 35 1.94 -10.61 19.67
N LEU A 36 3.19 -10.65 19.19
CA LEU A 36 3.80 -9.54 18.44
C LEU A 36 2.96 -9.17 17.21
N MET A 37 2.53 -10.16 16.42
CA MET A 37 1.68 -9.91 15.25
C MET A 37 0.31 -9.36 15.63
N ARG A 38 -0.27 -9.76 16.77
CA ARG A 38 -1.52 -9.19 17.26
C ARG A 38 -1.37 -7.69 17.55
N ILE A 39 -0.30 -7.30 18.25
CA ILE A 39 -0.03 -5.89 18.58
C ILE A 39 0.18 -5.07 17.31
N VAL A 40 0.99 -5.58 16.36
CA VAL A 40 1.24 -4.91 15.08
C VAL A 40 -0.06 -4.70 14.30
N LEU A 41 -0.91 -5.74 14.22
CA LEU A 41 -2.21 -5.63 13.56
C LEU A 41 -3.13 -4.63 14.25
N GLN A 42 -3.15 -4.61 15.58
CA GLN A 42 -3.94 -3.65 16.34
C GLN A 42 -3.49 -2.22 16.06
N SER A 43 -2.19 -1.94 16.16
CA SER A 43 -1.64 -0.62 15.87
C SER A 43 -1.86 -0.20 14.42
N ALA A 44 -1.74 -1.13 13.46
CA ALA A 44 -2.00 -0.83 12.06
C ALA A 44 -3.48 -0.47 11.80
N LEU A 45 -4.41 -1.14 12.47
CA LEU A 45 -5.85 -0.83 12.38
C LEU A 45 -6.20 0.49 13.04
N GLU A 46 -5.57 0.82 14.16
CA GLU A 46 -5.73 2.11 14.86
C GLU A 46 -5.12 3.28 14.06
N ALA A 47 -3.98 3.04 13.40
CA ALA A 47 -3.26 4.04 12.63
C ALA A 47 -3.83 4.28 11.22
N ALA A 48 -4.71 3.41 10.72
CA ALA A 48 -5.29 3.56 9.38
C ALA A 48 -6.27 4.75 9.34
N PRO A 49 -5.94 5.86 8.64
CA PRO A 49 -6.85 6.98 8.49
C PRO A 49 -7.90 6.61 7.42
N GLY A 50 -8.95 5.91 7.82
CA GLY A 50 -9.99 5.49 6.88
C GLY A 50 -10.73 4.19 7.20
N ALA A 51 -10.48 3.54 8.34
CA ALA A 51 -11.33 2.42 8.79
C ALA A 51 -12.71 2.90 9.34
N GLN A 52 -13.16 4.11 8.95
CA GLN A 52 -14.58 4.46 8.97
C GLN A 52 -15.23 3.69 7.82
N THR A 53 -16.03 2.68 8.21
CA THR A 53 -17.10 2.03 7.44
C THR A 53 -17.07 2.28 5.94
N VAL A 54 -16.72 1.25 5.17
CA VAL A 54 -17.18 1.11 3.78
C VAL A 54 -18.69 0.84 3.79
N SER A 55 -19.48 1.83 4.24
CA SER A 55 -20.81 2.09 3.70
C SER A 55 -20.56 3.24 2.74
N GLY A 56 -20.61 2.92 1.44
CA GLY A 56 -20.19 3.84 0.39
C GLY A 56 -21.00 5.12 0.42
N ASP A 57 -20.32 6.22 0.72
CA ASP A 57 -20.56 7.53 0.12
C ASP A 57 -19.18 8.10 -0.19
N VAL A 58 -18.77 7.92 -1.45
CA VAL A 58 -17.51 8.44 -1.98
C VAL A 58 -17.72 9.93 -2.25
N ASP A 59 -17.10 10.79 -1.45
CA ASP A 59 -16.92 12.20 -1.79
C ASP A 59 -15.86 12.34 -2.92
N PRO A 60 -16.23 12.80 -4.12
CA PRO A 60 -15.34 12.82 -5.28
C PRO A 60 -14.41 14.06 -5.34
N SER A 61 -14.02 14.63 -4.21
CA SER A 61 -13.41 15.98 -4.19
C SER A 61 -11.87 16.02 -4.30
N ILE A 62 -11.15 14.90 -4.22
CA ILE A 62 -9.68 14.93 -4.05
C ILE A 62 -8.88 14.22 -5.16
N THR A 63 -9.36 14.23 -6.41
CA THR A 63 -8.60 13.60 -7.54
C THR A 63 -8.28 14.50 -8.72
N GLU A 64 -8.54 15.81 -8.68
CA GLU A 64 -8.25 16.69 -9.83
C GLU A 64 -6.91 17.45 -9.74
N GLU A 65 -6.39 17.74 -8.55
CA GLU A 65 -5.21 18.62 -8.44
C GLU A 65 -3.87 17.94 -8.76
N GLU A 66 -3.74 16.63 -8.47
CA GLU A 66 -2.46 15.91 -8.68
C GLU A 66 -2.23 15.49 -10.15
N ALA A 67 -3.29 15.39 -10.96
CA ALA A 67 -3.20 15.02 -12.37
C ALA A 67 -2.73 16.18 -13.28
N ALA A 68 -2.87 17.43 -12.83
CA ALA A 68 -2.46 18.61 -13.59
C ALA A 68 -0.93 18.85 -13.55
N MET A 69 -0.24 18.43 -12.48
CA MET A 69 1.18 18.73 -12.29
C MET A 69 2.10 17.85 -13.15
N ARG A 70 1.71 16.62 -13.47
CA ARG A 70 2.49 15.70 -14.33
C ARG A 70 2.37 15.96 -15.83
N LYS A 71 1.39 16.76 -16.29
CA LYS A 71 1.25 17.10 -17.72
C LYS A 71 2.15 18.25 -18.19
N ARG A 72 2.84 18.95 -17.27
CA ARG A 72 3.67 20.13 -17.61
C ARG A 72 5.14 19.83 -17.90
N LEU A 73 5.59 18.60 -17.73
CA LEU A 73 6.99 18.18 -17.99
C LEU A 73 7.19 17.39 -19.30
N LEU A 74 6.15 17.21 -20.11
CA LEU A 74 6.23 16.61 -21.45
C LEU A 74 5.83 17.62 -22.51
N LEU A 75 6.66 18.66 -22.70
CA LEU A 75 6.67 19.39 -23.95
C LEU A 75 7.41 18.55 -25.01
N PRO A 76 6.87 18.41 -26.23
CA PRO A 76 7.46 17.60 -27.28
C PRO A 76 8.66 18.34 -27.89
N LEU A 77 9.85 17.76 -27.74
CA LEU A 77 10.97 18.08 -28.60
C LEU A 77 10.65 17.63 -30.04
N GLY A 78 10.36 18.61 -30.90
CA GLY A 78 10.85 18.58 -32.28
C GLY A 78 9.98 17.93 -33.35
N LEU A 79 8.82 18.50 -33.66
CA LEU A 79 8.27 18.45 -35.03
C LEU A 79 8.69 19.72 -35.79
N LEU A 80 9.97 19.77 -36.19
CA LEU A 80 10.43 20.76 -37.17
C LEU A 80 10.12 20.23 -38.57
N GLN A 81 9.07 20.80 -39.16
CA GLN A 81 8.67 20.63 -40.56
C GLN A 81 9.82 21.00 -41.51
N ILE A 82 10.43 20.02 -42.18
CA ILE A 82 11.30 20.28 -43.33
C ILE A 82 10.42 20.41 -44.57
N ARG A 83 9.96 21.64 -44.85
CA ARG A 83 9.60 22.07 -46.21
C ARG A 83 10.89 22.27 -47.00
N ARG A 84 11.32 21.28 -47.80
CA ARG A 84 12.22 21.55 -48.93
C ARG A 84 11.40 21.83 -50.18
N ARG A 85 11.22 23.14 -50.41
CA ARG A 85 10.98 23.78 -51.71
C ARG A 85 12.33 23.88 -52.44
N PHE A 86 12.29 24.15 -53.76
CA PHE A 86 13.36 24.22 -54.78
C PHE A 86 13.46 22.94 -55.61
N ALA A 87 12.96 22.88 -56.85
CA ALA A 87 13.26 23.69 -58.06
C ALA A 87 14.68 23.46 -58.56
#